data_AF-A0A955A1P5-F1
#
_entry.id   AF-A0A955A1P5-F1
#
_cell.length_a   1.000
_cell.length_b   1.000
_cell.length_c   1.000
_cell.angle_alpha   90.00
_cell.angle_beta   90.00
_cell.angle_gamma   90.00
#
_symmetry.space_group_name_H-M   'P 1'
#
loop_
_entity.id
_entity.type
_entity.pdbx_description
1 polymer ?
#
loop_
_entity_poly.entity_id
_entity_poly.type
_entity_poly.pdbx_seq_one_letter_code
_entity_poly.pdbx_strand_id
1 'polypeptide(L)'
;MNQLARISRTISRFAAILAAASVGTSAHVASAQGTHQARPRPQMPAVDVQLKQLLGDTPYVPLIKRDDAGNLIPYPNDTYVSILALKHNPLVTEDLADTIMPFAMQWQDDYDRLVVDLVDIAHDMDTGLMNKLDLHNESDLMTANEIMKIMMMQPGLVPSMNPQVLAGQEPIVSMQVWQVSNLMGQEYVMEEGKAAAAAIEARIGKDSPDGAIEAARAVITSMSASFQWSYTRQLNEAAEILPEVLDRMEIDGKHRGLWTAMWEQASATDMPGATTEAVRKIMKELPYEGKQSLLRITHEIRHEKHTDPQDLYPQLWDIRNKPALPTGE
;
A
#
# COMPACT_ATOMS: atom_id res chain seq x y z
N MET A 1 -25.33 -19.87 -15.39
CA MET A 1 -24.13 -19.02 -15.63
C MET A 1 -23.08 -19.43 -14.60
N ASN A 2 -21.94 -20.00 -15.01
CA ASN A 2 -20.93 -20.57 -14.11
C ASN A 2 -20.40 -19.53 -13.10
N GLN A 3 -20.41 -19.87 -11.80
CA GLN A 3 -19.83 -19.03 -10.72
C GLN A 3 -18.35 -18.69 -11.00
N LEU A 4 -17.58 -19.64 -11.55
CA LEU A 4 -16.22 -19.42 -12.04
C LEU A 4 -16.12 -18.28 -13.08
N ALA A 5 -17.11 -18.15 -13.97
CA ALA A 5 -17.15 -17.09 -14.98
C ALA A 5 -17.56 -15.73 -14.40
N ARG A 6 -18.15 -15.68 -13.19
CA ARG A 6 -18.40 -14.44 -12.45
C ARG A 6 -17.14 -14.01 -11.70
N ILE A 7 -16.50 -14.91 -10.96
CA ILE A 7 -15.25 -14.66 -10.22
C ILE A 7 -14.13 -14.23 -11.18
N SER A 8 -13.92 -14.95 -12.29
CA SER A 8 -12.97 -14.57 -13.33
C SER A 8 -13.28 -13.20 -13.95
N ARG A 9 -14.57 -12.85 -14.11
CA ARG A 9 -14.98 -11.51 -14.58
C ARG A 9 -14.69 -10.42 -13.55
N THR A 10 -14.82 -10.71 -12.27
CA THR A 10 -14.53 -9.78 -11.16
C THR A 10 -13.03 -9.55 -11.05
N ILE A 11 -12.20 -10.60 -11.03
CA ILE A 11 -10.73 -10.51 -11.10
C ILE A 11 -10.28 -9.75 -12.34
N SER A 12 -10.85 -10.05 -13.51
CA SER A 12 -10.54 -9.33 -14.75
C SER A 12 -11.05 -7.88 -14.72
N ARG A 13 -12.10 -7.56 -13.95
CA ARG A 13 -12.56 -6.18 -13.73
C ARG A 13 -11.62 -5.44 -12.78
N PHE A 14 -11.10 -6.10 -11.74
CA PHE A 14 -10.09 -5.54 -10.85
C PHE A 14 -8.78 -5.24 -11.58
N ALA A 15 -8.29 -6.18 -12.38
CA ALA A 15 -7.15 -5.94 -13.27
C ALA A 15 -7.41 -4.80 -14.27
N ALA A 16 -8.65 -4.65 -14.76
CA ALA A 16 -9.05 -3.57 -15.67
C ALA A 16 -9.21 -2.21 -14.97
N ILE A 17 -9.61 -2.16 -13.69
CA ILE A 17 -9.72 -0.92 -12.90
C ILE A 17 -8.32 -0.41 -12.54
N LEU A 18 -7.40 -1.31 -12.17
CA LEU A 18 -5.98 -1.00 -12.01
C LEU A 18 -5.35 -0.43 -13.30
N ALA A 19 -5.69 -1.04 -14.43
CA ALA A 19 -5.30 -0.59 -15.76
C ALA A 19 -5.95 0.75 -16.19
N ALA A 20 -7.18 1.03 -15.78
CA ALA A 20 -7.86 2.29 -16.09
C ALA A 20 -7.34 3.45 -15.23
N ALA A 21 -6.89 3.17 -14.00
CA ALA A 21 -6.24 4.15 -13.13
C ALA A 21 -4.86 4.60 -13.65
N SER A 22 -4.20 3.82 -14.52
CA SER A 22 -2.88 4.17 -15.09
C SER A 22 -2.93 4.98 -16.39
N VAL A 23 -4.09 5.12 -17.02
CA VAL A 23 -4.26 5.82 -18.31
C VAL A 23 -5.30 6.92 -18.19
N GLY A 24 -5.06 7.91 -17.34
CA GLY A 24 -5.76 9.21 -17.39
C GLY A 24 -7.26 9.19 -17.09
N THR A 25 -7.67 9.99 -16.12
CA THR A 25 -9.00 10.58 -16.06
C THR A 25 -9.25 11.45 -17.30
N SER A 26 -9.56 10.82 -18.42
CA SER A 26 -10.03 11.48 -19.64
C SER A 26 -10.86 10.50 -20.47
N ALA A 27 -12.02 10.11 -19.93
CA ALA A 27 -13.12 9.64 -20.78
C ALA A 27 -14.45 9.96 -20.10
N HIS A 28 -15.14 10.96 -20.65
CA HIS A 28 -16.53 11.26 -20.39
C HIS A 28 -17.39 9.98 -20.38
N VAL A 29 -18.25 9.89 -19.37
CA VAL A 29 -19.38 8.98 -19.30
C VAL A 29 -20.31 9.28 -20.46
N ALA A 30 -20.14 8.58 -21.58
CA ALA A 30 -21.14 8.49 -22.64
C ALA A 30 -21.95 7.23 -22.41
N SER A 31 -23.16 7.41 -21.88
CA SER A 31 -24.20 6.40 -21.81
C SER A 31 -24.52 5.88 -23.22
N ALA A 32 -24.30 4.60 -23.46
CA ALA A 32 -24.86 3.91 -24.62
C ALA A 32 -25.35 2.52 -24.20
N GLN A 33 -26.66 2.41 -23.99
CA GLN A 33 -27.38 1.14 -24.01
C GLN A 33 -27.21 0.52 -25.40
N GLY A 34 -26.53 -0.62 -25.48
CA GLY A 34 -26.30 -1.35 -26.73
C GLY A 34 -25.88 -2.78 -26.45
N THR A 35 -26.69 -3.71 -26.93
CA THR A 35 -26.59 -5.18 -26.89
C THR A 35 -25.17 -5.75 -26.79
N HIS A 36 -24.93 -6.56 -25.75
CA HIS A 36 -23.67 -7.24 -25.45
C HIS A 36 -23.29 -8.31 -26.50
N GLN A 37 -22.49 -7.92 -27.50
CA GLN A 37 -21.45 -8.83 -28.02
C GLN A 37 -20.15 -8.51 -27.29
N ALA A 38 -19.53 -9.54 -26.70
CA ALA A 38 -18.25 -9.42 -26.01
C ALA A 38 -17.16 -9.03 -27.01
N ARG A 39 -16.90 -7.72 -27.17
CA ARG A 39 -15.68 -7.27 -27.83
C ARG A 39 -14.48 -7.86 -27.08
N PRO A 40 -13.46 -8.38 -27.78
CA PRO A 40 -12.20 -8.73 -27.13
C PRO A 40 -11.70 -7.50 -26.38
N ARG A 41 -11.42 -7.67 -25.08
CA ARG A 41 -10.87 -6.57 -24.29
C ARG A 41 -9.54 -6.15 -24.94
N PRO A 42 -9.26 -4.85 -25.10
CA PRO A 42 -7.94 -4.40 -25.50
C PRO A 42 -6.90 -5.03 -24.57
N GLN A 43 -5.98 -5.81 -25.11
CA GLN A 43 -4.81 -6.24 -24.35
C GLN A 43 -3.93 -5.01 -24.19
N MET A 44 -3.75 -4.56 -22.94
CA MET A 44 -2.76 -3.54 -22.66
C MET A 44 -1.36 -4.11 -22.88
N PRO A 45 -0.44 -3.31 -23.44
CA PRO A 45 0.96 -3.71 -23.52
C PRO A 45 1.50 -4.01 -22.13
N ALA A 46 2.41 -4.98 -22.02
CA ALA A 46 3.06 -5.31 -20.77
C ALA A 46 3.81 -4.08 -20.20
N VAL A 47 3.92 -4.00 -18.87
CA VAL A 47 4.46 -2.83 -18.17
C VAL A 47 5.91 -2.53 -18.60
N ASP A 48 6.70 -3.56 -18.86
CA ASP A 48 8.07 -3.46 -19.39
C ASP A 48 8.13 -2.77 -20.76
N VAL A 49 7.16 -3.03 -21.64
CA VAL A 49 7.04 -2.37 -22.94
C VAL A 49 6.70 -0.90 -22.79
N GLN A 50 5.80 -0.56 -21.85
CA GLN A 50 5.42 0.83 -21.57
C GLN A 50 6.58 1.61 -20.93
N LEU A 51 7.30 1.00 -19.98
CA LEU A 51 8.49 1.57 -19.37
C LEU A 51 9.59 1.85 -20.40
N LYS A 52 9.87 0.90 -21.31
CA LYS A 52 10.83 1.11 -22.41
C LYS A 52 10.41 2.23 -23.36
N GLN A 53 9.12 2.36 -23.66
CA GLN A 53 8.61 3.47 -24.49
C GLN A 53 8.80 4.83 -23.81
N LEU A 54 8.60 4.91 -22.49
CA LEU A 54 8.77 6.13 -21.73
C LEU A 54 10.23 6.48 -21.47
N LEU A 55 11.09 5.49 -21.26
CA LEU A 55 12.51 5.69 -20.90
C LEU A 55 13.45 5.76 -22.11
N GLY A 56 13.00 5.29 -23.28
CA GLY A 56 13.87 5.12 -24.44
C GLY A 56 15.05 4.19 -24.10
N ASP A 57 16.26 4.64 -24.38
CA ASP A 57 17.50 3.90 -24.09
C ASP A 57 18.01 4.11 -22.65
N THR A 58 17.28 4.84 -21.81
CA THR A 58 17.71 5.12 -20.42
C THR A 58 17.70 3.82 -19.62
N PRO A 59 18.85 3.36 -19.08
CA PRO A 59 18.89 2.15 -18.28
C PRO A 59 18.11 2.36 -16.97
N TYR A 60 17.37 1.33 -16.55
CA TYR A 60 16.67 1.32 -15.27
C TYR A 60 16.84 -0.03 -14.58
N VAL A 61 16.75 -0.01 -13.25
CA VAL A 61 16.76 -1.22 -12.43
C VAL A 61 15.31 -1.56 -12.09
N PRO A 62 14.76 -2.70 -12.55
CA PRO A 62 13.43 -3.15 -12.15
C PRO A 62 13.35 -3.33 -10.65
N LEU A 63 12.18 -3.03 -10.07
CA LEU A 63 11.96 -3.31 -8.65
C LEU A 63 11.86 -4.83 -8.39
N ILE A 64 11.46 -5.61 -9.38
CA ILE A 64 11.32 -7.07 -9.27
C ILE A 64 12.69 -7.72 -9.16
N LYS A 65 12.95 -8.34 -8.01
CA LYS A 65 14.13 -9.19 -7.78
C LYS A 65 13.68 -10.64 -7.68
N ARG A 66 14.46 -11.56 -8.23
CA ARG A 66 14.20 -13.00 -8.16
C ARG A 66 15.40 -13.74 -7.60
N ASP A 67 15.15 -14.82 -6.88
CA ASP A 67 16.19 -15.75 -6.43
C ASP A 67 16.65 -16.65 -7.59
N ASP A 68 17.66 -17.49 -7.33
CA ASP A 68 18.22 -18.42 -8.33
C ASP A 68 17.19 -19.46 -8.82
N ALA A 69 16.10 -19.66 -8.07
CA ALA A 69 15.00 -20.54 -8.44
C ALA A 69 13.88 -19.81 -9.23
N GLY A 70 14.03 -18.50 -9.47
CA GLY A 70 13.06 -17.66 -10.18
C GLY A 70 11.90 -17.16 -9.32
N ASN A 71 11.91 -17.42 -8.01
CA ASN A 71 10.90 -16.90 -7.09
C ASN A 71 11.12 -15.41 -6.85
N LEU A 72 10.04 -14.66 -6.68
CA LEU A 72 10.12 -13.26 -6.28
C LEU A 72 10.77 -13.17 -4.89
N ILE A 73 11.78 -12.33 -4.76
CA ILE A 73 12.32 -11.90 -3.47
C ILE A 73 11.48 -10.69 -3.03
N PRO A 74 10.59 -10.83 -2.05
CA PRO A 74 9.80 -9.71 -1.58
C PRO A 74 10.72 -8.66 -0.96
N TYR A 75 10.41 -7.38 -1.16
CA TYR A 75 11.00 -6.35 -0.32
C TYR A 75 10.57 -6.59 1.13
N PRO A 76 11.45 -6.30 2.10
CA PRO A 76 11.07 -6.40 3.49
C PRO A 76 9.83 -5.53 3.74
N ASN A 77 8.97 -6.02 4.64
CA ASN A 77 7.67 -5.42 4.97
C ASN A 77 7.78 -3.99 5.52
N ASP A 78 8.97 -3.43 5.66
CA ASP A 78 9.27 -2.08 6.12
C ASP A 78 9.38 -1.07 4.97
N THR A 79 9.28 -1.51 3.71
CA THR A 79 9.59 -0.66 2.57
C THR A 79 8.36 -0.34 1.71
N TYR A 80 8.04 0.94 1.59
CA TYR A 80 6.93 1.44 0.79
C TYR A 80 7.26 1.44 -0.71
N VAL A 81 6.50 0.68 -1.51
CA VAL A 81 6.77 0.44 -2.95
C VAL A 81 6.89 1.73 -3.76
N SER A 82 6.10 2.74 -3.43
CA SER A 82 6.12 4.06 -4.09
C SER A 82 7.44 4.80 -3.90
N ILE A 83 8.05 4.66 -2.72
CA ILE A 83 9.35 5.26 -2.37
C ILE A 83 10.47 4.53 -3.09
N LEU A 84 10.39 3.19 -3.14
CA LEU A 84 11.30 2.40 -3.96
C LEU A 84 11.21 2.79 -5.43
N ALA A 85 10.00 2.99 -5.96
CA ALA A 85 9.82 3.41 -7.34
C ALA A 85 10.47 4.78 -7.60
N LEU A 86 10.33 5.76 -6.70
CA LEU A 86 11.01 7.05 -6.81
C LEU A 86 12.54 6.94 -6.73
N LYS A 87 13.04 6.12 -5.80
CA LYS A 87 14.47 5.83 -5.64
C LYS A 87 15.07 5.24 -6.91
N HIS A 88 14.42 4.24 -7.48
CA HIS A 88 14.90 3.51 -8.65
C HIS A 88 14.53 4.15 -10.00
N ASN A 89 13.68 5.18 -10.04
CA ASN A 89 13.36 5.90 -11.27
C ASN A 89 14.59 6.66 -11.78
N PRO A 90 15.13 6.34 -12.97
CA PRO A 90 16.34 6.97 -13.49
C PRO A 90 16.16 8.45 -13.86
N LEU A 91 14.90 8.92 -13.99
CA LEU A 91 14.58 10.32 -14.28
C LEU A 91 14.55 11.21 -13.03
N VAL A 92 14.62 10.63 -11.83
CA VAL A 92 14.76 11.39 -10.58
C VAL A 92 16.23 11.65 -10.32
N THR A 93 16.68 12.89 -10.53
CA THR A 93 18.03 13.36 -10.20
C THR A 93 18.14 13.74 -8.73
N GLU A 94 19.34 14.03 -8.23
CA GLU A 94 19.55 14.54 -6.86
C GLU A 94 18.82 15.88 -6.64
N ASP A 95 18.97 16.84 -7.58
CA ASP A 95 18.24 18.11 -7.54
C ASP A 95 16.71 17.94 -7.56
N LEU A 96 16.21 16.96 -8.32
CA LEU A 96 14.79 16.66 -8.35
C LEU A 96 14.34 15.96 -7.07
N ALA A 97 15.18 15.13 -6.46
CA ALA A 97 14.90 14.52 -5.16
C ALA A 97 14.68 15.61 -4.09
N ASP A 98 15.52 16.64 -4.04
CA ASP A 98 15.35 17.77 -3.13
C ASP A 98 14.01 18.50 -3.31
N THR A 99 13.54 18.58 -4.55
CA THR A 99 12.23 19.15 -4.88
C THR A 99 11.07 18.23 -4.51
N ILE A 100 11.23 16.92 -4.67
CA ILE A 100 10.21 15.89 -4.38
C ILE A 100 10.01 15.70 -2.87
N MET A 101 11.09 15.77 -2.10
CA MET A 101 11.15 15.36 -0.70
C MET A 101 10.06 16.00 0.19
N PRO A 102 9.87 17.34 0.21
CA PRO A 102 8.83 17.95 1.04
C PRO A 102 7.41 17.47 0.70
N PHE A 103 7.14 17.20 -0.58
CA PHE A 103 5.85 16.69 -1.02
C PHE A 103 5.66 15.22 -0.68
N ALA A 104 6.71 14.41 -0.79
CA ALA A 104 6.65 13.01 -0.37
C ALA A 104 6.42 12.89 1.15
N MET A 105 6.99 13.80 1.94
CA MET A 105 6.75 13.89 3.39
C MET A 105 5.31 14.28 3.70
N GLN A 106 4.79 15.34 3.07
CA GLN A 106 3.39 15.76 3.25
C GLN A 106 2.43 14.64 2.82
N TRP A 107 2.72 13.98 1.71
CA TRP A 107 1.92 12.87 1.22
C TRP A 107 1.91 11.69 2.19
N GLN A 108 3.06 11.34 2.79
CA GLN A 108 3.12 10.28 3.80
C GLN A 108 2.33 10.69 5.06
N ASP A 109 2.39 11.96 5.45
CA ASP A 109 1.61 12.51 6.56
C ASP A 109 0.10 12.40 6.32
N ASP A 110 -0.35 12.79 5.13
CA ASP A 110 -1.75 12.67 4.72
C ASP A 110 -2.20 11.21 4.64
N TYR A 111 -1.32 10.32 4.19
CA TYR A 111 -1.58 8.88 4.15
C TYR A 111 -1.71 8.29 5.56
N ASP A 112 -0.86 8.72 6.49
CA ASP A 112 -0.94 8.29 7.89
C ASP A 112 -2.27 8.73 8.51
N ARG A 113 -2.70 9.97 8.25
CA ARG A 113 -4.01 10.47 8.69
C ARG A 113 -5.16 9.69 8.07
N LEU A 114 -5.07 9.33 6.79
CA LEU A 114 -6.07 8.46 6.15
C LEU A 114 -6.17 7.10 6.84
N VAL A 115 -5.04 6.51 7.26
CA VAL A 115 -5.04 5.26 8.05
C VAL A 115 -5.71 5.45 9.40
N VAL A 116 -5.49 6.59 10.08
CA VAL A 116 -6.20 6.93 11.32
C VAL A 116 -7.70 7.09 11.10
N ASP A 117 -8.10 7.78 10.03
CA ASP A 117 -9.51 7.97 9.65
C ASP A 117 -10.20 6.65 9.28
N LEU A 118 -9.44 5.63 8.90
CA LEU A 118 -9.92 4.32 8.48
C LEU A 118 -9.39 3.19 9.38
N VAL A 119 -9.13 3.50 10.66
CA VAL A 119 -8.40 2.60 11.58
C VAL A 119 -9.09 1.26 11.78
N ASP A 120 -10.43 1.18 11.70
CA ASP A 120 -11.14 -0.09 11.82
C ASP A 120 -10.84 -1.02 10.65
N ILE A 121 -10.77 -0.47 9.42
CA ILE A 121 -10.38 -1.26 8.25
C ILE A 121 -8.93 -1.71 8.41
N ALA A 122 -8.04 -0.83 8.84
CA ALA A 122 -6.63 -1.16 9.05
C ALA A 122 -6.47 -2.28 10.09
N HIS A 123 -7.16 -2.15 11.21
CA HIS A 123 -7.18 -3.13 12.28
C HIS A 123 -7.80 -4.46 11.87
N ASP A 124 -8.91 -4.43 11.15
CA ASP A 124 -9.57 -5.64 10.67
C ASP A 124 -8.67 -6.39 9.69
N MET A 125 -8.04 -5.68 8.75
CA MET A 125 -7.07 -6.27 7.82
C MET A 125 -5.88 -6.89 8.55
N ASP A 126 -5.35 -6.21 9.56
CA ASP A 126 -4.28 -6.70 10.41
C ASP A 126 -4.67 -7.96 11.20
N THR A 127 -5.92 -8.03 11.69
CA THR A 127 -6.45 -9.20 12.39
C THR A 127 -6.97 -10.30 11.44
N GLY A 128 -6.63 -10.21 10.15
CA GLY A 128 -6.91 -11.22 9.14
C GLY A 128 -8.34 -11.17 8.60
N LEU A 129 -8.97 -10.00 8.47
CA LEU A 129 -10.26 -9.83 7.78
C LEU A 129 -10.24 -10.49 6.42
N MET A 130 -9.16 -10.30 5.68
CA MET A 130 -8.98 -10.94 4.38
C MET A 130 -8.94 -12.45 4.47
N ASN A 131 -8.76 -13.11 5.62
CA ASN A 131 -8.89 -14.57 5.75
C ASN A 131 -10.28 -15.01 6.23
N LYS A 132 -11.08 -14.08 6.77
CA LYS A 132 -12.42 -14.34 7.33
C LYS A 132 -13.54 -14.17 6.32
N LEU A 133 -13.34 -13.37 5.27
CA LEU A 133 -14.33 -13.13 4.21
C LEU A 133 -14.55 -14.40 3.37
N ASP A 134 -15.81 -14.83 3.23
CA ASP A 134 -16.19 -15.86 2.29
C ASP A 134 -16.48 -15.22 0.92
N LEU A 135 -15.51 -15.25 0.01
CA LEU A 135 -15.69 -14.62 -1.32
C LEU A 135 -16.71 -15.37 -2.22
N HIS A 136 -17.27 -16.50 -1.78
CA HIS A 136 -18.45 -17.11 -2.40
C HIS A 136 -19.76 -16.37 -2.03
N ASN A 137 -19.76 -15.62 -0.93
CA ASN A 137 -20.87 -14.83 -0.45
C ASN A 137 -20.85 -13.42 -1.09
N GLU A 138 -22.00 -12.99 -1.62
CA GLU A 138 -22.14 -11.68 -2.27
C GLU A 138 -21.90 -10.51 -1.31
N SER A 139 -22.29 -10.63 -0.03
CA SER A 139 -22.07 -9.61 1.00
C SER A 139 -20.58 -9.43 1.31
N ASP A 140 -19.85 -10.53 1.44
CA ASP A 140 -18.42 -10.51 1.76
C ASP A 140 -17.61 -10.07 0.54
N LEU A 141 -18.05 -10.40 -0.67
CA LEU A 141 -17.49 -9.88 -1.91
C LEU A 141 -17.71 -8.37 -2.05
N MET A 142 -18.89 -7.85 -1.68
CA MET A 142 -19.14 -6.41 -1.62
C MET A 142 -18.24 -5.73 -0.59
N THR A 143 -18.06 -6.35 0.58
CA THR A 143 -17.14 -5.86 1.62
C THR A 143 -15.70 -5.79 1.10
N ALA A 144 -15.20 -6.86 0.47
CA ALA A 144 -13.89 -6.88 -0.18
C ALA A 144 -13.76 -5.79 -1.25
N ASN A 145 -14.83 -5.52 -2.01
CA ASN A 145 -14.85 -4.49 -3.03
C ASN A 145 -14.83 -3.07 -2.45
N GLU A 146 -15.53 -2.80 -1.35
CA GLU A 146 -15.45 -1.51 -0.66
C GLU A 146 -14.08 -1.29 -0.03
N ILE A 147 -13.49 -2.32 0.58
CA ILE A 147 -12.09 -2.27 1.08
C ILE A 147 -11.16 -1.94 -0.07
N MET A 148 -11.28 -2.62 -1.22
CA MET A 148 -10.47 -2.30 -2.39
C MET A 148 -10.67 -0.88 -2.86
N LYS A 149 -11.90 -0.37 -2.96
CA LYS A 149 -12.13 1.03 -3.35
C LYS A 149 -11.41 1.96 -2.39
N ILE A 150 -11.50 1.70 -1.08
CA ILE A 150 -10.84 2.49 -0.05
C ILE A 150 -9.31 2.42 -0.18
N MET A 151 -8.75 1.22 -0.41
CA MET A 151 -7.34 1.02 -0.72
C MET A 151 -6.93 1.59 -2.09
N MET A 152 -7.88 1.93 -2.95
CA MET A 152 -7.64 2.61 -4.23
C MET A 152 -7.93 4.12 -4.16
N MET A 153 -8.58 4.61 -3.09
CA MET A 153 -8.63 6.03 -2.72
C MET A 153 -7.28 6.52 -2.21
N GLN A 154 -6.28 5.64 -2.13
CA GLN A 154 -4.90 6.02 -1.89
C GLN A 154 -4.52 7.12 -2.88
N PRO A 155 -3.97 8.26 -2.42
CA PRO A 155 -3.20 9.10 -3.31
C PRO A 155 -2.16 8.19 -3.96
N GLY A 156 -2.08 8.17 -5.30
CA GLY A 156 -1.54 7.04 -6.08
C GLY A 156 -0.26 6.37 -5.56
N LEU A 157 0.09 5.20 -6.13
CA LEU A 157 1.35 4.46 -5.86
C LEU A 157 2.64 5.26 -6.09
N VAL A 158 2.51 6.50 -6.53
CA VAL A 158 3.37 7.62 -6.19
C VAL A 158 2.35 8.71 -5.92
N PRO A 159 2.54 9.60 -4.92
CA PRO A 159 1.73 10.80 -4.79
C PRO A 159 1.41 11.28 -6.18
N SER A 160 0.16 11.65 -6.39
CA SER A 160 -0.15 12.52 -7.48
C SER A 160 0.74 13.77 -7.23
N MET A 161 1.95 13.73 -7.79
CA MET A 161 2.89 14.84 -7.95
C MET A 161 2.51 15.62 -9.24
N ASN A 162 1.49 15.11 -9.95
CA ASN A 162 0.86 15.65 -11.14
C ASN A 162 -0.68 15.90 -11.08
N PRO A 163 -1.35 16.17 -9.94
CA PRO A 163 -2.70 16.69 -9.87
C PRO A 163 -2.67 18.19 -9.58
N GLN A 164 -1.48 18.80 -9.54
CA GLN A 164 -1.35 20.25 -9.54
C GLN A 164 -1.92 20.84 -10.83
N VAL A 165 -1.92 20.10 -11.95
CA VAL A 165 -2.64 20.48 -13.18
C VAL A 165 -4.18 20.51 -12.98
N LEU A 166 -4.74 19.69 -12.08
CA LEU A 166 -6.18 19.73 -11.74
C LEU A 166 -6.51 20.87 -10.77
N ALA A 167 -5.53 21.38 -10.03
CA ALA A 167 -5.65 22.52 -9.10
C ALA A 167 -5.07 23.84 -9.65
N GLY A 168 -4.59 23.88 -10.90
CA GLY A 168 -4.01 25.08 -11.54
C GLY A 168 -2.59 25.47 -11.07
N GLN A 169 -1.86 24.56 -10.45
CA GLN A 169 -0.46 24.74 -10.02
C GLN A 169 0.53 24.01 -10.96
N GLU A 170 1.78 24.47 -11.00
CA GLU A 170 2.83 23.84 -11.81
C GLU A 170 3.19 22.45 -11.25
N PRO A 171 3.21 21.38 -12.07
CA PRO A 171 3.48 20.04 -11.57
C PRO A 171 4.90 19.96 -10.97
N ILE A 172 5.01 19.32 -9.80
CA ILE A 172 6.27 19.18 -9.03
C ILE A 172 7.29 18.34 -9.82
N VAL A 173 6.80 17.38 -10.61
CA VAL A 173 7.61 16.53 -11.47
C VAL A 173 6.99 16.48 -12.86
N SER A 174 7.80 16.16 -13.87
CA SER A 174 7.28 15.95 -15.21
C SER A 174 6.29 14.77 -15.24
N MET A 175 5.35 14.81 -16.19
CA MET A 175 4.42 13.68 -16.43
C MET A 175 5.17 12.36 -16.64
N GLN A 176 6.33 12.41 -17.28
CA GLN A 176 7.18 11.25 -17.55
C GLN A 176 7.76 10.65 -16.27
N VAL A 177 8.29 11.48 -15.35
CA VAL A 177 8.78 11.02 -14.03
C VAL A 177 7.65 10.34 -13.26
N TRP A 178 6.47 10.96 -13.24
CA TRP A 178 5.29 10.40 -12.57
C TRP A 178 4.84 9.06 -13.19
N GLN A 179 4.76 8.97 -14.52
CA GLN A 179 4.36 7.74 -15.22
C GLN A 179 5.34 6.60 -14.98
N VAL A 180 6.64 6.86 -15.09
CA VAL A 180 7.68 5.85 -14.88
C VAL A 180 7.62 5.30 -13.45
N SER A 181 7.57 6.15 -12.43
CA SER A 181 7.52 5.68 -11.04
C SER A 181 6.23 4.88 -10.76
N ASN A 182 5.07 5.31 -11.28
CA ASN A 182 3.83 4.54 -11.11
C ASN A 182 3.89 3.16 -11.78
N LEU A 183 4.42 3.10 -13.01
CA LEU A 183 4.57 1.84 -13.72
C LEU A 183 5.53 0.89 -12.98
N MET A 184 6.66 1.39 -12.46
CA MET A 184 7.59 0.58 -11.67
C MET A 184 6.94 0.01 -10.41
N GLY A 185 6.21 0.83 -9.65
CA GLY A 185 5.49 0.37 -8.45
C GLY A 185 4.39 -0.64 -8.77
N GLN A 186 3.62 -0.39 -9.83
CA GLN A 186 2.57 -1.31 -10.29
C GLN A 186 3.15 -2.65 -10.74
N GLU A 187 4.27 -2.65 -11.46
CA GLU A 187 4.95 -3.88 -11.89
C GLU A 187 5.26 -4.79 -10.70
N TYR A 188 5.80 -4.20 -9.63
CA TYR A 188 6.13 -4.92 -8.41
C TYR A 188 4.88 -5.50 -7.72
N VAL A 189 3.85 -4.68 -7.46
CA VAL A 189 2.61 -5.13 -6.80
C VAL A 189 1.91 -6.22 -7.62
N MET A 190 1.91 -6.09 -8.95
CA MET A 190 1.32 -7.10 -9.83
C MET A 190 2.10 -8.42 -9.81
N GLU A 191 3.43 -8.38 -9.84
CA GLU A 191 4.25 -9.59 -9.77
C GLU A 191 4.18 -10.27 -8.40
N GLU A 192 4.12 -9.50 -7.32
CA GLU A 192 3.89 -10.01 -5.96
C GLU A 192 2.52 -10.70 -5.86
N GLY A 193 1.46 -10.05 -6.34
CA GLY A 193 0.13 -10.64 -6.40
C GLY A 193 0.07 -11.92 -7.23
N LYS A 194 0.76 -11.96 -8.39
CA LYS A 194 0.86 -13.16 -9.23
C LYS A 194 1.64 -14.28 -8.55
N ALA A 195 2.76 -13.96 -7.89
CA ALA A 195 3.57 -14.95 -7.18
C ALA A 195 2.78 -15.58 -6.02
N ALA A 196 2.06 -14.75 -5.25
CA ALA A 196 1.19 -15.21 -4.17
C ALA A 196 0.02 -16.07 -4.70
N ALA A 197 -0.61 -15.66 -5.80
CA ALA A 197 -1.64 -16.45 -6.48
C ALA A 197 -1.10 -17.80 -6.97
N ALA A 198 0.08 -17.83 -7.60
CA ALA A 198 0.70 -19.05 -8.12
C ALA A 198 1.04 -20.06 -7.00
N ALA A 199 1.51 -19.58 -5.84
CA ALA A 199 1.76 -20.43 -4.67
C ALA A 199 0.47 -21.10 -4.16
N ILE A 200 -0.64 -20.37 -4.20
CA ILE A 200 -1.96 -20.88 -3.81
C ILE A 200 -2.49 -21.87 -4.85
N GLU A 201 -2.40 -21.55 -6.15
CA GLU A 201 -2.82 -22.43 -7.24
C GLU A 201 -2.04 -23.74 -7.23
N ALA A 202 -0.74 -23.72 -6.90
CA ALA A 202 0.08 -24.92 -6.75
C ALA A 202 -0.35 -25.79 -5.56
N ARG A 203 -0.90 -25.19 -4.49
CA ARG A 203 -1.35 -25.91 -3.29
C ARG A 203 -2.77 -26.47 -3.41
N ILE A 204 -3.68 -25.73 -4.03
CA ILE A 204 -5.13 -26.03 -4.03
C ILE A 204 -5.63 -26.51 -5.40
N GLY A 205 -4.87 -26.27 -6.47
CA GLY A 205 -5.23 -26.62 -7.85
C GLY A 205 -5.96 -25.49 -8.56
N LYS A 206 -5.39 -25.05 -9.69
CA LYS A 206 -5.83 -23.91 -10.51
C LYS A 206 -7.28 -23.98 -11.01
N ASP A 207 -7.79 -25.19 -11.24
CA ASP A 207 -9.14 -25.41 -11.78
C ASP A 207 -10.22 -25.54 -10.69
N SER A 208 -9.83 -25.45 -9.41
CA SER A 208 -10.79 -25.45 -8.31
C SER A 208 -11.37 -24.04 -8.08
N PRO A 209 -12.68 -23.91 -7.84
CA PRO A 209 -13.30 -22.65 -7.44
C PRO A 209 -12.63 -22.01 -6.21
N ASP A 210 -12.15 -22.83 -5.28
CA ASP A 210 -11.45 -22.38 -4.07
C ASP A 210 -10.04 -21.84 -4.39
N GLY A 211 -9.32 -22.45 -5.32
CA GLY A 211 -8.01 -21.95 -5.79
C GLY A 211 -8.10 -20.56 -6.42
N ALA A 212 -9.12 -20.30 -7.22
CA ALA A 212 -9.35 -18.99 -7.83
C ALA A 212 -9.71 -17.89 -6.80
N ILE A 213 -10.44 -18.26 -5.75
CA ILE A 213 -10.84 -17.36 -4.67
C ILE A 213 -9.67 -17.02 -3.76
N GLU A 214 -8.89 -18.03 -3.37
CA GLU A 214 -7.72 -17.84 -2.55
C GLU A 214 -6.63 -17.05 -3.31
N ALA A 215 -6.51 -17.25 -4.63
CA ALA A 215 -5.68 -16.42 -5.50
C ALA A 215 -6.14 -14.95 -5.52
N ALA A 216 -7.45 -14.68 -5.61
CA ALA A 216 -7.98 -13.32 -5.51
C ALA A 216 -7.71 -12.69 -4.14
N ARG A 217 -7.85 -13.46 -3.06
CA ARG A 217 -7.56 -13.02 -1.68
C ARG A 217 -6.10 -12.58 -1.53
N ALA A 218 -5.17 -13.35 -2.09
CA ALA A 218 -3.74 -13.02 -2.10
C ALA A 218 -3.44 -11.73 -2.87
N VAL A 219 -4.06 -11.53 -4.05
CA VAL A 219 -3.89 -10.30 -4.83
C VAL A 219 -4.40 -9.08 -4.05
N ILE A 220 -5.57 -9.17 -3.42
CA ILE A 220 -6.12 -8.07 -2.59
C ILE A 220 -5.20 -7.75 -1.42
N THR A 221 -4.63 -8.78 -0.79
CA THR A 221 -3.69 -8.61 0.32
C THR A 221 -2.42 -7.87 -0.14
N SER A 222 -1.83 -8.26 -1.27
CA SER A 222 -0.66 -7.57 -1.84
C SER A 222 -0.99 -6.11 -2.22
N MET A 223 -2.16 -5.86 -2.81
CA MET A 223 -2.61 -4.49 -3.11
C MET A 223 -2.80 -3.62 -1.86
N SER A 224 -3.07 -4.24 -0.71
CA SER A 224 -3.25 -3.54 0.55
C SER A 224 -1.98 -3.41 1.40
N ALA A 225 -0.86 -3.96 0.95
CA ALA A 225 0.37 -4.02 1.72
C ALA A 225 0.84 -2.64 2.19
N SER A 226 0.73 -1.63 1.32
CA SER A 226 0.97 -0.21 1.61
C SER A 226 0.21 0.33 2.83
N PHE A 227 -1.07 -0.03 2.93
CA PHE A 227 -1.95 0.42 4.00
C PHE A 227 -1.65 -0.32 5.31
N GLN A 228 -1.44 -1.64 5.22
CA GLN A 228 -1.04 -2.48 6.34
C GLN A 228 0.35 -2.08 6.88
N TRP A 229 1.27 -1.68 6.01
CA TRP A 229 2.57 -1.17 6.40
C TRP A 229 2.46 0.12 7.21
N SER A 230 1.73 1.13 6.72
CA SER A 230 1.58 2.39 7.47
C SER A 230 0.89 2.15 8.82
N TYR A 231 -0.13 1.30 8.87
CA TYR A 231 -0.77 0.90 10.13
C TYR A 231 0.22 0.21 11.08
N THR A 232 0.98 -0.79 10.61
CA THR A 232 1.97 -1.49 11.43
C THR A 232 3.08 -0.57 11.91
N ARG A 233 3.54 0.37 11.07
CA ARG A 233 4.52 1.39 11.45
C ARG A 233 3.96 2.29 12.57
N GLN A 234 2.73 2.77 12.44
CA GLN A 234 2.09 3.57 13.49
C GLN A 234 1.90 2.78 14.80
N LEU A 235 1.66 1.46 14.73
CA LEU A 235 1.62 0.61 15.92
C LEU A 235 3.01 0.43 16.57
N ASN A 236 4.07 0.32 15.77
CA ASN A 236 5.44 0.29 16.28
C ASN A 236 5.80 1.61 16.95
N GLU A 237 5.46 2.74 16.32
CA GLU A 237 5.65 4.08 16.90
C GLU A 237 4.88 4.21 18.21
N ALA A 238 3.60 3.84 18.23
CA ALA A 238 2.80 3.83 19.45
C ALA A 238 3.43 2.95 20.54
N ALA A 239 4.05 1.83 20.17
CA ALA A 239 4.71 0.93 21.11
C ALA A 239 5.99 1.53 21.72
N GLU A 240 6.64 2.50 21.09
CA GLU A 240 7.81 3.19 21.65
C GLU A 240 7.42 4.27 22.66
N ILE A 241 6.24 4.87 22.49
CA ILE A 241 5.79 6.04 23.26
C ILE A 241 4.47 5.82 24.00
N LEU A 242 4.05 4.55 24.18
CA LEU A 242 2.72 4.23 24.70
C LEU A 242 2.39 4.92 26.04
N PRO A 243 3.29 5.02 27.04
CA PRO A 243 2.97 5.71 28.29
C PRO A 243 2.52 7.17 28.07
N GLU A 244 3.21 7.91 27.19
CA GLU A 244 2.87 9.29 26.85
C GLU A 244 1.54 9.37 26.07
N VAL A 245 1.28 8.40 25.19
CA VAL A 245 0.01 8.30 24.46
C VAL A 245 -1.15 8.08 25.43
N LEU A 246 -1.03 7.09 26.32
CA LEU A 246 -2.05 6.78 27.32
C LEU A 246 -2.32 7.97 28.26
N ASP A 247 -1.29 8.77 28.53
CA ASP A 247 -1.43 9.96 29.37
C ASP A 247 -2.30 11.04 28.76
N ARG A 248 -2.22 11.23 27.43
CA ARG A 248 -3.01 12.19 26.66
C ARG A 248 -4.39 11.64 26.26
N MET A 249 -4.61 10.33 26.33
CA MET A 249 -5.91 9.73 26.06
C MET A 249 -6.91 9.94 27.21
N GLU A 250 -8.16 10.23 26.84
CA GLU A 250 -9.30 10.24 27.76
C GLU A 250 -9.76 8.80 28.09
N ILE A 251 -8.99 8.13 28.95
CA ILE A 251 -9.24 6.75 29.39
C ILE A 251 -9.36 6.72 30.91
N ASP A 252 -10.20 5.82 31.45
CA ASP A 252 -10.31 5.68 32.90
C ASP A 252 -9.03 5.08 33.51
N GLY A 253 -8.81 5.37 34.79
CA GLY A 253 -7.59 4.96 35.50
C GLY A 253 -7.40 3.45 35.58
N LYS A 254 -8.48 2.65 35.46
CA LYS A 254 -8.38 1.18 35.48
C LYS A 254 -7.80 0.67 34.16
N HIS A 255 -8.34 1.11 33.02
CA HIS A 255 -7.79 0.72 31.71
C HIS A 255 -6.38 1.27 31.52
N ARG A 256 -6.12 2.52 31.94
CA ARG A 256 -4.76 3.10 31.91
C ARG A 256 -3.77 2.21 32.67
N GLY A 257 -4.06 1.87 33.92
CA GLY A 257 -3.17 1.01 34.72
C GLY A 257 -2.96 -0.39 34.12
N LEU A 258 -4.02 -1.00 33.56
CA LEU A 258 -3.93 -2.31 32.92
C LEU A 258 -3.02 -2.27 31.68
N TRP A 259 -3.21 -1.29 30.80
CA TRP A 259 -2.49 -1.19 29.55
C TRP A 259 -1.03 -0.74 29.75
N THR A 260 -0.77 0.14 30.72
CA THR A 260 0.60 0.46 31.15
C THR A 260 1.32 -0.79 31.63
N ALA A 261 0.70 -1.59 32.51
CA ALA A 261 1.31 -2.83 33.02
C ALA A 261 1.56 -3.86 31.89
N MET A 262 0.64 -3.97 30.92
CA MET A 262 0.80 -4.86 29.76
C MET A 262 2.01 -4.46 28.92
N TRP A 263 2.20 -3.16 28.69
CA TRP A 263 3.33 -2.64 27.95
C TRP A 263 4.64 -2.77 28.72
N GLU A 264 4.66 -2.47 30.01
CA GLU A 264 5.83 -2.66 30.87
C GLU A 264 6.29 -4.12 30.84
N GLN A 265 5.35 -5.06 30.99
CA GLN A 265 5.64 -6.49 30.89
C GLN A 265 6.25 -6.85 29.52
N ALA A 266 5.72 -6.31 28.43
CA ALA A 266 6.23 -6.56 27.09
C ALA A 266 7.62 -5.94 26.86
N SER A 267 7.84 -4.72 27.36
CA SER A 267 9.11 -3.99 27.26
C SER A 267 10.24 -4.66 28.05
N ALA A 268 9.89 -5.40 29.11
CA ALA A 268 10.82 -6.19 29.91
C ALA A 268 11.22 -7.52 29.25
N THR A 269 10.67 -7.86 28.09
CA THR A 269 11.06 -9.07 27.34
C THR A 269 12.12 -8.74 26.29
N ASP A 270 13.11 -9.64 26.11
CA ASP A 270 14.08 -9.55 25.01
C ASP A 270 13.50 -9.99 23.64
N MET A 271 12.17 -10.04 23.50
CA MET A 271 11.50 -10.51 22.29
C MET A 271 11.23 -9.33 21.34
N PRO A 272 11.82 -9.32 20.13
CA PRO A 272 11.52 -8.29 19.13
C PRO A 272 10.00 -8.22 18.84
N GLY A 273 9.44 -7.02 18.87
CA GLY A 273 8.02 -6.77 18.59
C GLY A 273 7.05 -7.07 19.74
N ALA A 274 7.52 -7.46 20.93
CA ALA A 274 6.63 -7.73 22.06
C ALA A 274 5.78 -6.52 22.46
N THR A 275 6.35 -5.31 22.44
CA THR A 275 5.64 -4.05 22.73
C THR A 275 4.61 -3.74 21.64
N THR A 276 4.92 -3.96 20.36
CA THR A 276 3.95 -3.84 19.26
C THR A 276 2.78 -4.79 19.46
N GLU A 277 3.03 -6.04 19.85
CA GLU A 277 1.97 -7.00 20.15
C GLU A 277 1.13 -6.61 21.38
N ALA A 278 1.72 -5.94 22.37
CA ALA A 278 0.95 -5.35 23.46
C ALA A 278 0.01 -4.24 22.95
N VAL A 279 0.51 -3.34 22.10
CA VAL A 279 -0.34 -2.32 21.46
C VAL A 279 -1.45 -2.96 20.61
N ARG A 280 -1.17 -4.02 19.85
CA ARG A 280 -2.21 -4.76 19.11
C ARG A 280 -3.30 -5.31 20.02
N LYS A 281 -2.95 -5.82 21.21
CA LYS A 281 -3.94 -6.29 22.19
C LYS A 281 -4.79 -5.14 22.72
N ILE A 282 -4.18 -3.99 23.01
CA ILE A 282 -4.89 -2.78 23.44
C ILE A 282 -5.86 -2.31 22.33
N MET A 283 -5.41 -2.28 21.08
CA MET A 283 -6.25 -1.90 19.93
C MET A 283 -7.51 -2.77 19.78
N LYS A 284 -7.46 -4.04 20.17
CA LYS A 284 -8.63 -4.94 20.16
C LYS A 284 -9.66 -4.61 21.24
N GLU A 285 -9.23 -4.03 22.35
CA GLU A 285 -10.10 -3.65 23.47
C GLU A 285 -10.69 -2.25 23.29
N LEU A 286 -10.03 -1.39 22.51
CA LEU A 286 -10.46 -0.01 22.26
C LEU A 286 -11.70 0.04 21.35
N PRO A 287 -12.69 0.92 21.66
CA PRO A 287 -13.69 1.32 20.69
C PRO A 287 -13.04 2.09 19.53
N TYR A 288 -13.78 2.27 18.44
CA TYR A 288 -13.30 2.97 17.24
C TYR A 288 -12.64 4.31 17.56
N GLU A 289 -13.32 5.17 18.32
CA GLU A 289 -12.82 6.50 18.70
C GLU A 289 -11.54 6.40 19.54
N GLY A 290 -11.42 5.35 20.35
CA GLY A 290 -10.24 5.04 21.14
C GLY A 290 -9.04 4.64 20.28
N LYS A 291 -9.26 3.78 19.27
CA LYS A 291 -8.23 3.41 18.27
C LYS A 291 -7.75 4.63 17.50
N GLN A 292 -8.68 5.48 17.05
CA GLN A 292 -8.34 6.74 16.36
C GLN A 292 -7.52 7.66 17.26
N SER A 293 -7.95 7.83 18.51
CA SER A 293 -7.25 8.69 19.47
C SER A 293 -5.84 8.20 19.75
N LEU A 294 -5.64 6.89 19.94
CA LEU A 294 -4.32 6.28 20.15
C LEU A 294 -3.37 6.62 18.99
N LEU A 295 -3.79 6.36 17.74
CA LEU A 295 -2.94 6.63 16.58
C LEU A 295 -2.72 8.13 16.31
N ARG A 296 -3.77 8.95 16.48
CA ARG A 296 -3.65 10.41 16.32
C ARG A 296 -2.68 11.02 17.32
N ILE A 297 -2.79 10.65 18.59
CA ILE A 297 -1.88 11.12 19.64
C ILE A 297 -0.45 10.62 19.38
N THR A 298 -0.30 9.38 18.92
CA THR A 298 1.01 8.83 18.52
C THR A 298 1.64 9.71 17.43
N HIS A 299 0.86 10.05 16.41
CA HIS A 299 1.27 10.93 15.32
C HIS A 299 1.65 12.34 15.82
N GLU A 300 0.86 12.93 16.71
CA GLU A 300 1.15 14.24 17.32
C GLU A 300 2.47 14.23 18.10
N ILE A 301 2.68 13.26 18.99
CA ILE A 301 3.91 13.14 19.79
C ILE A 301 5.13 12.93 18.88
N ARG A 302 5.01 12.15 17.81
CA ARG A 302 6.09 11.94 16.84
C ARG A 302 6.54 13.27 16.24
N HIS A 303 5.61 14.10 15.79
CA HIS A 303 5.90 15.43 15.23
C HIS A 303 6.44 16.43 16.27
N GLU A 304 6.13 16.25 17.55
CA GLU A 304 6.73 17.03 18.63
C GLU A 304 8.18 16.61 18.93
N LYS A 305 8.48 15.29 18.86
CA LYS A 305 9.80 14.74 19.17
C LYS A 305 10.81 14.90 18.03
N HIS A 306 10.34 14.87 16.79
CA HIS A 306 11.19 14.90 15.61
C HIS A 306 10.92 16.15 14.80
N THR A 307 11.79 17.14 14.94
CA THR A 307 11.76 18.37 14.13
C THR A 307 12.56 18.24 12.84
N ASP A 308 13.48 17.27 12.75
CA ASP A 308 14.19 16.95 11.52
C ASP A 308 13.30 16.03 10.66
N PRO A 309 12.95 16.43 9.43
CA PRO A 309 12.17 15.59 8.52
C PRO A 309 12.83 14.24 8.21
N GLN A 310 14.16 14.11 8.34
CA GLN A 310 14.87 12.85 8.17
C GLN A 310 14.51 11.83 9.27
N ASP A 311 14.29 12.31 10.49
CA ASP A 311 13.92 11.45 11.61
C ASP A 311 12.45 11.01 11.50
N LEU A 312 11.59 11.87 10.94
CA LEU A 312 10.17 11.56 10.71
C LEU A 312 9.96 10.54 9.59
N TYR A 313 10.77 10.62 8.53
CA TYR A 313 10.59 9.81 7.33
C TYR A 313 11.93 9.31 6.77
N PRO A 314 12.68 8.49 7.54
CA PRO A 314 14.02 8.04 7.15
C PRO A 314 14.02 7.29 5.81
N GLN A 315 12.96 6.54 5.53
CA GLN A 315 12.76 5.83 4.26
C GLN A 315 12.70 6.76 3.04
N LEU A 316 12.29 8.02 3.19
CA LEU A 316 12.26 8.97 2.08
C LEU A 316 13.67 9.48 1.74
N TRP A 317 14.60 9.48 2.70
CA TRP A 317 15.95 9.97 2.47
C TRP A 317 16.76 9.08 1.53
N ASP A 318 16.38 7.80 1.45
CA ASP A 318 16.89 6.85 0.47
C ASP A 318 16.68 7.27 -0.98
N ILE A 319 15.74 8.19 -1.27
CA ILE A 319 15.56 8.76 -2.61
C ILE A 319 16.80 9.56 -3.04
N ARG A 320 17.50 10.21 -2.09
CA ARG A 320 18.75 10.95 -2.34
C ARG A 320 19.94 10.02 -2.54
N ASN A 321 19.97 8.91 -1.81
CA ASN A 321 21.07 7.94 -1.82
C ASN A 321 20.90 6.92 -2.95
N LYS A 322 20.84 7.40 -4.20
CA LYS A 322 20.69 6.51 -5.36
C LYS A 322 21.93 5.66 -5.56
N PRO A 323 21.79 4.33 -5.74
CA PRO A 323 22.89 3.55 -6.29
C PRO A 323 23.21 4.08 -7.69
N ALA A 324 24.50 4.18 -8.02
CA ALA A 324 24.92 4.48 -9.39
C ALA A 324 24.24 3.49 -10.34
N LEU A 325 23.62 3.98 -11.41
CA LEU A 325 23.08 3.11 -12.44
C LEU A 325 24.24 2.25 -12.98
N PRO A 326 24.03 0.94 -13.20
CA PRO A 326 25.05 0.13 -13.86
C PRO A 326 25.39 0.80 -15.19
N THR A 327 26.64 1.22 -15.33
CA THR A 327 27.18 1.67 -16.60
C THR A 327 27.10 0.47 -17.53
N GLY A 328 26.33 0.58 -18.60
CA GLY A 328 26.25 -0.47 -19.61
C GLY A 328 27.62 -0.67 -20.25
N GLU A 329 28.40 -1.59 -19.67
CA GLU A 329 29.56 -2.23 -20.29
C GLU A 329 29.18 -3.64 -20.73
#